data_AF-A0A0S8CJC1-F1
#
_entry.id   AF-A0A0S8CJC1-F1
#
_cell.length_a   1.000
_cell.length_b   1.000
_cell.length_c   1.000
_cell.angle_alpha   90.00
_cell.angle_beta   90.00
_cell.angle_gamma   90.00
#
_symmetry.space_group_name_H-M   'P 1'
#
loop_
_entity.id
_entity.type
_entity.pdbx_description
1 polymer ?
#
loop_
_entity_poly.entity_id
_entity_poly.type
_entity_poly.pdbx_seq_one_letter_code
_entity_poly.pdbx_strand_id
1 'polypeptide(L)'
;DPERAKQGFDSIQTEVEKNPADPVLTKKLEKARRALKNSKYYEEARKLAHLISSACQCDERLTHVIATGGGSGIMEAANRGAHDAKAKSIGFNIVLPFEQAPNPFMTPDLSFQFHYFAVRKMHFLLRATALVVFPGGFGTMDELFETLTLVQTHKIKPIPILLFGKEFWERAVDFDVFVEEGTISPEDLSIFQYVEKAEEAWEIIRKANGI
;
A
#
# COMPACT_ATOMS: atom_id res chain seq x y z
N ASP A 1 1.72 11.30 4.76
CA ASP A 1 1.46 11.93 6.06
C ASP A 1 0.56 13.16 5.84
N PRO A 2 -0.60 13.24 6.51
CA PRO A 2 -1.56 14.34 6.31
C PRO A 2 -1.02 15.71 6.66
N GLU A 3 -0.23 15.84 7.73
CA GLU A 3 0.38 17.11 8.13
C GLU A 3 1.34 17.61 7.06
N ARG A 4 2.26 16.75 6.58
CA ARG A 4 3.14 17.09 5.45
C ARG A 4 2.35 17.46 4.19
N ALA A 5 1.25 16.76 3.90
CA ALA A 5 0.43 17.03 2.73
C ALA A 5 -0.28 18.39 2.83
N LYS A 6 -0.77 18.74 4.03
CA LYS A 6 -1.41 20.02 4.33
C LYS A 6 -0.41 21.17 4.23
N GLN A 7 0.75 21.05 4.89
CA GLN A 7 1.82 22.05 4.79
C GLN A 7 2.27 22.29 3.35
N GLY A 8 2.43 21.22 2.56
CA GLY A 8 2.77 21.32 1.14
C GLY A 8 1.68 22.02 0.31
N PHE A 9 0.41 21.77 0.61
CA PHE A 9 -0.72 22.45 -0.02
C PHE A 9 -0.76 23.94 0.34
N ASP A 10 -0.69 24.29 1.62
CA ASP A 10 -0.75 25.67 2.11
C ASP A 10 0.40 26.52 1.55
N SER A 11 1.60 25.93 1.46
CA SER A 11 2.78 26.57 0.86
C SER A 11 2.56 26.89 -0.62
N ILE A 12 2.13 25.92 -1.43
CA ILE A 12 1.90 26.12 -2.87
C ILE A 12 0.71 27.06 -3.11
N GLN A 13 -0.32 27.00 -2.28
CA GLN A 13 -1.45 27.93 -2.37
C GLN A 13 -0.99 29.38 -2.17
N THR A 14 -0.14 29.63 -1.18
CA THR A 14 0.44 30.96 -0.92
C THR A 14 1.26 31.46 -2.13
N GLU A 15 1.98 30.56 -2.82
CA GLU A 15 2.71 30.91 -4.04
C GLU A 15 1.77 31.25 -5.21
N VAL A 16 0.69 30.49 -5.40
CA VAL A 16 -0.32 30.74 -6.43
C VAL A 16 -1.02 32.09 -6.20
N GLU A 17 -1.35 32.43 -4.95
CA GLU A 17 -1.97 33.71 -4.60
C GLU A 17 -1.07 34.91 -4.98
N LYS A 18 0.25 34.74 -4.90
CA LYS A 18 1.23 35.75 -5.32
C LYS A 18 1.41 35.82 -6.83
N ASN A 19 1.16 34.74 -7.56
CA ASN A 19 1.35 34.68 -9.01
C ASN A 19 0.29 33.79 -9.70
N PRO A 20 -0.98 34.26 -9.79
CA PRO A 20 -2.11 33.41 -10.16
C PRO A 20 -2.14 33.00 -11.64
N ALA A 21 -1.38 33.67 -12.49
CA ALA A 21 -1.30 33.38 -13.92
C ALA A 21 -0.23 32.35 -14.29
N ASP A 22 0.55 31.85 -13.32
CA ASP A 22 1.62 30.87 -13.58
C ASP A 22 1.04 29.44 -13.76
N PRO A 23 1.06 28.88 -14.99
CA PRO A 23 0.51 27.56 -15.26
C PRO A 23 1.26 26.42 -14.54
N VAL A 24 2.54 26.62 -14.19
CA VAL A 24 3.33 25.67 -13.42
C VAL A 24 2.82 25.61 -11.99
N LEU A 25 2.54 26.76 -11.37
CA LEU A 25 1.99 26.82 -10.02
C LEU A 25 0.57 26.25 -9.97
N THR A 26 -0.27 26.51 -10.98
CA THR A 26 -1.60 25.86 -11.08
C THR A 26 -1.49 24.34 -11.10
N LYS A 27 -0.60 23.78 -11.92
CA LYS A 27 -0.39 22.32 -11.99
C LYS A 27 0.16 21.75 -10.68
N LYS A 28 1.07 22.47 -10.01
CA LYS A 28 1.58 22.09 -8.69
C LYS A 28 0.48 22.10 -7.63
N LEU A 29 -0.40 23.11 -7.62
CA LEU A 29 -1.52 23.22 -6.70
C LEU A 29 -2.50 22.06 -6.87
N GLU A 30 -2.83 21.69 -8.10
CA GLU A 30 -3.69 20.54 -8.37
C GLU A 30 -3.08 19.22 -7.89
N LYS A 31 -1.75 19.05 -8.06
CA LYS A 31 -1.04 17.89 -7.50
C LYS A 31 -1.08 17.89 -5.96
N ALA A 32 -0.87 19.05 -5.32
CA ALA A 32 -0.90 19.18 -3.87
C ALA A 32 -2.30 18.92 -3.30
N ARG A 33 -3.36 19.44 -3.96
CA ARG A 33 -4.76 19.18 -3.63
C ARG A 33 -5.08 17.69 -3.67
N ARG A 34 -4.62 16.98 -4.71
CA ARG A 34 -4.77 15.52 -4.81
C ARG A 34 -4.00 14.78 -3.72
N ALA A 35 -2.77 15.20 -3.41
CA ALA A 35 -1.98 14.62 -2.33
C ALA A 35 -2.66 14.78 -0.97
N LEU A 36 -3.23 15.96 -0.70
CA LEU A 36 -4.01 16.22 0.51
C LEU A 36 -5.28 15.37 0.56
N LYS A 37 -6.07 15.31 -0.53
CA LYS A 37 -7.25 14.42 -0.62
C LYS A 37 -6.87 12.96 -0.35
N ASN A 38 -5.77 12.49 -0.92
CA ASN A 38 -5.32 11.10 -0.80
C ASN A 38 -4.62 10.82 0.54
N SER A 39 -4.34 11.83 1.36
CA SER A 39 -3.71 11.64 2.68
C SER A 39 -4.56 10.78 3.62
N LYS A 40 -5.88 10.68 3.39
CA LYS A 40 -6.76 9.73 4.09
C LYS A 40 -6.24 8.28 4.01
N TYR A 41 -5.67 7.87 2.88
CA TYR A 41 -5.13 6.52 2.70
C TYR A 41 -3.90 6.28 3.57
N TYR A 42 -3.14 7.34 3.87
CA TYR A 42 -2.02 7.25 4.81
C TYR A 42 -2.52 6.89 6.21
N GLU A 43 -3.59 7.54 6.67
CA GLU A 43 -4.17 7.23 7.99
C GLU A 43 -4.78 5.83 8.02
N GLU A 44 -5.50 5.40 6.97
CA GLU A 44 -6.04 4.03 6.92
C GLU A 44 -4.93 2.97 6.90
N ALA A 45 -3.84 3.19 6.15
CA ALA A 45 -2.69 2.29 6.13
C ALA A 45 -2.00 2.20 7.50
N ARG A 46 -1.77 3.35 8.16
CA ARG A 46 -1.19 3.41 9.50
C ARG A 46 -2.08 2.72 10.53
N LYS A 47 -3.37 2.99 10.48
CA LYS A 47 -4.37 2.41 11.39
C LYS A 47 -4.48 0.90 11.23
N LEU A 48 -4.56 0.41 9.98
CA LEU A 48 -4.61 -1.02 9.70
C LEU A 48 -3.35 -1.74 10.21
N ALA A 49 -2.17 -1.19 9.92
CA ALA A 49 -0.91 -1.76 10.38
C ALA A 49 -0.82 -1.78 11.91
N HIS A 50 -1.33 -0.74 12.59
CA HIS A 50 -1.42 -0.71 14.04
C HIS A 50 -2.35 -1.81 14.58
N LEU A 51 -3.56 -1.96 14.01
CA LEU A 51 -4.53 -3.00 14.41
C LEU A 51 -3.94 -4.41 14.29
N ILE A 52 -3.36 -4.73 13.12
CA ILE A 52 -2.73 -6.04 12.87
C ILE A 52 -1.59 -6.27 13.85
N SER A 53 -0.70 -5.28 14.01
CA SER A 53 0.49 -5.41 14.85
C SER A 53 0.14 -5.60 16.32
N SER A 54 -0.79 -4.81 16.84
CA SER A 54 -1.26 -4.92 18.23
C SER A 54 -1.92 -6.27 18.53
N ALA A 55 -2.61 -6.86 17.55
CA ALA A 55 -3.28 -8.14 17.72
C ALA A 55 -2.34 -9.36 17.55
N CYS A 56 -1.37 -9.27 16.65
CA CYS A 56 -0.60 -10.43 16.17
C CYS A 56 0.86 -10.47 16.64
N GLN A 57 1.36 -9.38 17.22
CA GLN A 57 2.73 -9.24 17.71
C GLN A 57 2.77 -8.90 19.21
N CYS A 58 1.91 -9.52 20.00
CA CYS A 58 1.84 -9.42 21.47
C CYS A 58 2.11 -10.78 22.14
N ASP A 59 2.54 -10.75 23.42
CA ASP A 59 2.74 -11.94 24.27
C ASP A 59 3.57 -13.04 23.58
N GLU A 60 4.80 -12.69 23.19
CA GLU A 60 5.78 -13.53 22.48
C GLU A 60 5.41 -13.96 21.05
N ARG A 61 4.18 -13.73 20.60
CA ARG A 61 3.79 -14.01 19.22
C ARG A 61 4.47 -13.04 18.26
N LEU A 62 4.90 -13.56 17.12
CA LEU A 62 5.46 -12.77 16.02
C LEU A 62 4.85 -13.25 14.70
N THR A 63 3.58 -12.90 14.49
CA THR A 63 2.83 -13.26 13.28
C THR A 63 2.30 -12.01 12.59
N HIS A 64 1.95 -12.12 11.31
CA HIS A 64 1.38 -11.01 10.52
C HIS A 64 2.23 -9.73 10.58
N VAL A 65 3.54 -9.91 10.51
CA VAL A 65 4.51 -8.81 10.53
C VAL A 65 4.30 -7.95 9.28
N ILE A 66 4.12 -6.64 9.49
CA ILE A 66 3.93 -5.70 8.39
C ILE A 66 5.19 -5.65 7.53
N ALA A 67 5.05 -5.90 6.24
CA ALA A 67 6.14 -5.84 5.26
C ALA A 67 5.80 -4.87 4.14
N THR A 68 6.73 -3.98 3.80
CA THR A 68 6.56 -2.95 2.76
C THR A 68 7.81 -2.86 1.89
N GLY A 69 7.76 -2.03 0.83
CA GLY A 69 8.95 -1.70 0.03
C GLY A 69 9.91 -0.72 0.70
N GLY A 70 9.62 -0.28 1.92
CA GLY A 70 10.48 0.59 2.74
C GLY A 70 10.54 2.06 2.34
N GLY A 71 9.84 2.45 1.27
CA GLY A 71 9.79 3.83 0.81
C GLY A 71 8.91 4.77 1.64
N SER A 72 8.80 6.02 1.18
CA SER A 72 7.89 7.04 1.71
C SER A 72 6.41 6.75 1.41
N GLY A 73 5.50 7.57 1.95
CA GLY A 73 4.07 7.53 1.57
C GLY A 73 3.33 6.40 2.27
N ILE A 74 2.57 5.58 1.53
CA ILE A 74 1.78 4.50 2.13
C ILE A 74 2.67 3.44 2.80
N MET A 75 3.84 3.13 2.22
CA MET A 75 4.81 2.21 2.82
C MET A 75 5.28 2.73 4.19
N GLU A 76 5.69 3.99 4.26
CA GLU A 76 6.01 4.68 5.52
C GLU A 76 4.83 4.64 6.50
N ALA A 77 3.61 4.87 6.04
CA ALA A 77 2.41 4.83 6.88
C ALA A 77 2.21 3.46 7.56
N ALA A 78 2.34 2.39 6.79
CA ALA A 78 2.21 1.02 7.28
C ALA A 78 3.34 0.67 8.26
N ASN A 79 4.60 0.99 7.94
CA ASN A 79 5.71 0.78 8.88
C ASN A 79 5.52 1.60 10.16
N ARG A 80 5.05 2.84 10.04
CA ARG A 80 4.74 3.71 11.19
C ARG A 80 3.63 3.13 12.06
N GLY A 81 2.57 2.59 11.48
CA GLY A 81 1.49 1.96 12.25
C GLY A 81 1.98 0.80 13.12
N ALA A 82 2.83 -0.05 12.57
CA ALA A 82 3.48 -1.12 13.33
C ALA A 82 4.44 -0.59 14.40
N HIS A 83 5.24 0.42 14.06
CA HIS A 83 6.14 1.10 15.00
C HIS A 83 5.37 1.72 16.18
N ASP A 84 4.23 2.37 15.92
CA ASP A 84 3.38 2.96 16.96
C ASP A 84 2.80 1.88 17.91
N ALA A 85 2.60 0.66 17.39
CA ALA A 85 2.23 -0.51 18.19
C ALA A 85 3.42 -1.16 18.92
N LYS A 86 4.64 -0.58 18.82
CA LYS A 86 5.90 -1.15 19.32
C LYS A 86 6.20 -2.54 18.75
N ALA A 87 5.71 -2.83 17.55
CA ALA A 87 5.86 -4.11 16.88
C ALA A 87 6.95 -4.06 15.81
N LYS A 88 7.33 -5.23 15.28
CA LYS A 88 8.30 -5.31 14.20
C LYS A 88 7.64 -4.97 12.86
N SER A 89 8.41 -4.37 11.96
CA SER A 89 8.03 -4.20 10.56
C SER A 89 9.23 -4.33 9.64
N ILE A 90 9.00 -4.89 8.46
CA ILE A 90 10.01 -5.26 7.47
C ILE A 90 10.03 -4.23 6.34
N GLY A 91 11.24 -3.90 5.90
CA GLY A 91 11.50 -3.10 4.71
C GLY A 91 12.21 -3.91 3.65
N PHE A 92 11.55 -4.19 2.53
CA PHE A 92 12.19 -4.74 1.34
C PHE A 92 12.56 -3.61 0.38
N ASN A 93 13.59 -2.84 0.73
CA ASN A 93 14.07 -1.73 -0.09
C ASN A 93 14.70 -2.23 -1.39
N ILE A 94 14.76 -1.38 -2.41
CA ILE A 94 15.43 -1.70 -3.68
C ILE A 94 16.36 -0.57 -4.11
N VAL A 95 17.50 -0.93 -4.69
CA VAL A 95 18.43 0.05 -5.29
C VAL A 95 17.78 0.65 -6.53
N LEU A 96 17.62 1.97 -6.54
CA LEU A 96 17.09 2.73 -7.67
C LEU A 96 18.13 3.76 -8.15
N PRO A 97 18.07 4.20 -9.43
CA PRO A 97 18.96 5.25 -9.94
C PRO A 97 18.84 6.59 -9.21
N PHE A 98 17.71 6.82 -8.54
CA PHE A 98 17.46 7.96 -7.68
C PHE A 98 17.38 7.45 -6.25
N GLU A 99 18.10 8.10 -5.34
CA GLU A 99 18.22 7.66 -3.96
C GLU A 99 16.85 7.72 -3.26
N GLN A 100 16.33 6.56 -2.88
CA GLN A 100 15.20 6.46 -1.97
C GLN A 100 15.74 6.12 -0.59
N ALA A 101 15.66 7.10 0.33
CA ALA A 101 15.98 6.85 1.72
C ALA A 101 14.96 5.85 2.31
N PRO A 102 15.41 4.78 2.98
CA PRO A 102 14.55 3.91 3.79
C PRO A 102 13.77 4.75 4.81
N ASN A 103 12.47 4.49 4.97
CA ASN A 103 11.68 5.22 5.97
C ASN A 103 12.11 4.88 7.42
N PRO A 104 12.03 5.82 8.37
CA PRO A 104 12.63 5.67 9.70
C PRO A 104 11.83 4.77 10.65
N PHE A 105 10.67 4.26 10.24
CA PHE A 105 9.77 3.49 11.11
C PHE A 105 9.95 1.97 10.97
N MET A 106 10.83 1.52 10.09
CA MET A 106 11.15 0.11 9.93
C MET A 106 11.99 -0.39 11.09
N THR A 107 11.87 -1.68 11.41
CA THR A 107 12.81 -2.31 12.35
C THR A 107 14.20 -2.31 11.70
N PRO A 108 15.24 -1.73 12.34
CA PRO A 108 16.57 -1.59 11.74
C PRO A 108 17.15 -2.92 11.22
N ASP A 109 17.05 -3.98 12.02
CA ASP A 109 17.56 -5.31 11.66
C ASP A 109 16.70 -6.05 10.60
N LEU A 110 15.55 -5.48 10.22
CA LEU A 110 14.65 -6.02 9.19
C LEU A 110 14.53 -5.08 7.98
N SER A 111 15.50 -4.19 7.80
CA SER A 111 15.63 -3.34 6.61
C SER A 111 16.58 -4.00 5.61
N PHE A 112 16.01 -4.70 4.63
CA PHE A 112 16.75 -5.38 3.58
C PHE A 112 16.89 -4.47 2.36
N GLN A 113 18.02 -4.57 1.67
CA GLN A 113 18.28 -3.86 0.42
C GLN A 113 18.48 -4.88 -0.71
N PHE A 114 17.57 -4.87 -1.68
CA PHE A 114 17.63 -5.74 -2.85
C PHE A 114 18.21 -4.99 -4.05
N HIS A 115 18.90 -5.73 -4.92
CA HIS A 115 19.32 -5.23 -6.23
C HIS A 115 18.37 -5.68 -7.36
N TYR A 116 17.82 -6.89 -7.25
CA TYR A 116 16.98 -7.49 -8.28
C TYR A 116 15.50 -7.47 -7.86
N PHE A 117 14.63 -6.92 -8.72
CA PHE A 117 13.18 -6.88 -8.50
C PHE A 117 12.57 -8.26 -8.28
N ALA A 118 12.99 -9.27 -9.05
CA ALA A 118 12.45 -10.63 -8.95
C ALA A 118 12.65 -11.24 -7.56
N VAL A 119 13.84 -11.06 -6.96
CA VAL A 119 14.13 -11.58 -5.62
C VAL A 119 13.30 -10.84 -4.58
N ARG A 120 13.18 -9.51 -4.69
CA ARG A 120 12.34 -8.70 -3.81
C ARG A 120 10.87 -9.14 -3.84
N LYS A 121 10.30 -9.35 -5.04
CA LYS A 121 8.93 -9.84 -5.24
C LYS A 121 8.73 -11.22 -4.61
N MET A 122 9.66 -12.13 -4.82
CA MET A 122 9.64 -13.45 -4.19
C MET A 122 9.53 -13.36 -2.66
N HIS A 123 10.25 -12.42 -2.02
CA HIS A 123 10.17 -12.22 -0.57
C HIS A 123 8.82 -11.66 -0.09
N PHE A 124 8.16 -10.80 -0.87
CA PHE A 124 6.79 -10.38 -0.56
C PHE A 124 5.83 -11.55 -0.61
N LEU A 125 5.87 -12.33 -1.69
CA LEU A 125 4.83 -13.30 -2.02
C LEU A 125 4.93 -14.60 -1.22
N LEU A 126 6.13 -15.13 -1.00
CA LEU A 126 6.31 -16.45 -0.34
C LEU A 126 5.80 -16.50 1.11
N ARG A 127 5.68 -15.35 1.77
CA ARG A 127 5.34 -15.25 3.20
C ARG A 127 4.09 -14.43 3.46
N ALA A 128 3.44 -13.91 2.42
CA ALA A 128 2.23 -13.13 2.57
C ALA A 128 1.10 -14.02 3.09
N THR A 129 0.42 -13.57 4.14
CA THR A 129 -0.85 -14.13 4.62
C THR A 129 -2.05 -13.27 4.22
N ALA A 130 -1.78 -12.08 3.69
CA ALA A 130 -2.71 -11.16 3.04
C ALA A 130 -1.89 -10.15 2.21
N LEU A 131 -2.52 -9.59 1.17
CA LEU A 131 -2.03 -8.44 0.41
C LEU A 131 -3.02 -7.29 0.58
N VAL A 132 -2.51 -6.12 0.96
CA VAL A 132 -3.32 -4.90 1.08
C VAL A 132 -2.74 -3.84 0.14
N VAL A 133 -3.57 -3.38 -0.79
CA VAL A 133 -3.16 -2.53 -1.90
C VAL A 133 -3.90 -1.20 -1.82
N PHE A 134 -3.14 -0.13 -1.62
CA PHE A 134 -3.64 1.24 -1.66
C PHE A 134 -3.45 1.86 -3.05
N PRO A 135 -4.14 2.95 -3.37
CA PRO A 135 -3.96 3.65 -4.65
C PRO A 135 -2.49 3.98 -4.93
N GLY A 136 -2.00 3.54 -6.10
CA GLY A 136 -0.59 3.58 -6.45
C GLY A 136 -0.32 3.64 -7.95
N GLY A 137 0.96 3.64 -8.32
CA GLY A 137 1.42 3.69 -9.70
C GLY A 137 1.86 2.32 -10.22
N PHE A 138 2.77 2.30 -11.21
CA PHE A 138 3.21 1.07 -11.86
C PHE A 138 3.78 0.01 -10.92
N GLY A 139 4.57 0.38 -9.90
CA GLY A 139 5.08 -0.60 -8.94
C GLY A 139 3.96 -1.30 -8.15
N THR A 140 2.91 -0.56 -7.80
CA THR A 140 1.73 -1.13 -7.12
C THR A 140 0.92 -2.03 -8.05
N MET A 141 0.75 -1.63 -9.32
CA MET A 141 0.08 -2.46 -10.32
C MET A 141 0.86 -3.75 -10.56
N ASP A 142 2.19 -3.66 -10.69
CA ASP A 142 3.07 -4.80 -10.89
C ASP A 142 2.93 -5.84 -9.77
N GLU A 143 2.98 -5.42 -8.49
CA GLU A 143 2.76 -6.30 -7.34
C GLU A 143 1.33 -6.86 -7.27
N LEU A 144 0.31 -6.05 -7.61
CA LEU A 144 -1.08 -6.49 -7.64
C LEU A 144 -1.31 -7.58 -8.70
N PHE A 145 -1.01 -7.30 -9.97
CA PHE A 145 -1.29 -8.24 -11.06
C PHE A 145 -0.46 -9.52 -10.95
N GLU A 146 0.80 -9.43 -10.48
CA GLU A 146 1.60 -10.63 -10.19
C GLU A 146 0.92 -11.51 -9.13
N THR A 147 0.39 -10.91 -8.05
CA THR A 147 -0.32 -11.66 -7.01
C THR A 147 -1.62 -12.28 -7.53
N LEU A 148 -2.42 -11.52 -8.28
CA LEU A 148 -3.66 -12.02 -8.90
C LEU A 148 -3.38 -13.24 -9.77
N THR A 149 -2.39 -13.16 -10.67
CA THR A 149 -2.00 -14.28 -11.53
C THR A 149 -1.54 -15.49 -10.71
N LEU A 150 -0.78 -15.30 -9.63
CA LEU A 150 -0.30 -16.41 -8.81
C LEU A 150 -1.42 -17.11 -8.03
N VAL A 151 -2.44 -16.36 -7.57
CA VAL A 151 -3.62 -16.95 -6.93
C VAL A 151 -4.49 -17.67 -7.96
N GLN A 152 -4.78 -17.02 -9.10
CA GLN A 152 -5.55 -17.57 -10.22
C GLN A 152 -4.96 -18.91 -10.69
N THR A 153 -3.64 -18.98 -10.85
CA THR A 153 -2.93 -20.17 -11.32
C THR A 153 -2.58 -21.18 -10.21
N HIS A 154 -3.05 -20.93 -8.98
CA HIS A 154 -2.81 -21.76 -7.80
C HIS A 154 -1.33 -22.03 -7.50
N LYS A 155 -0.44 -21.10 -7.88
CA LYS A 155 0.99 -21.18 -7.56
C LYS A 155 1.28 -20.75 -6.13
N ILE A 156 0.38 -19.97 -5.53
CA ILE A 156 0.36 -19.70 -4.10
C ILE A 156 -1.00 -20.09 -3.51
N LYS A 157 -1.06 -20.24 -2.19
CA LYS A 157 -2.33 -20.43 -1.49
C LYS A 157 -3.19 -19.17 -1.65
N PRO A 158 -4.53 -19.29 -1.74
CA PRO A 158 -5.40 -18.13 -1.67
C PRO A 158 -5.14 -17.35 -0.39
N ILE A 159 -4.92 -16.04 -0.55
CA ILE A 159 -4.78 -15.08 0.55
C ILE A 159 -5.76 -13.93 0.30
N PRO A 160 -6.22 -13.22 1.34
CA PRO A 160 -7.00 -12.00 1.14
C PRO A 160 -6.21 -10.97 0.33
N ILE A 161 -6.77 -10.50 -0.77
CA ILE A 161 -6.26 -9.38 -1.56
C ILE A 161 -7.24 -8.22 -1.44
N LEU A 162 -6.84 -7.15 -0.76
CA LEU A 162 -7.73 -6.05 -0.38
C LEU A 162 -7.33 -4.77 -1.09
N LEU A 163 -8.24 -4.22 -1.88
CA LEU A 163 -8.04 -3.01 -2.66
C LEU A 163 -8.70 -1.83 -1.93
N PHE A 164 -7.88 -0.94 -1.38
CA PHE A 164 -8.37 0.26 -0.69
C PHE A 164 -8.83 1.33 -1.68
N GLY A 165 -10.03 1.88 -1.47
CA GLY A 165 -10.55 2.99 -2.24
C GLY A 165 -11.08 2.58 -3.61
N LYS A 166 -12.27 1.97 -3.62
CA LYS A 166 -12.94 1.42 -4.80
C LYS A 166 -12.99 2.40 -5.98
N GLU A 167 -13.33 3.67 -5.73
CA GLU A 167 -13.40 4.73 -6.75
C GLU A 167 -12.07 4.94 -7.52
N PHE A 168 -10.92 4.67 -6.89
CA PHE A 168 -9.64 4.73 -7.59
C PHE A 168 -9.49 3.56 -8.56
N TRP A 169 -9.77 2.35 -8.09
CA TRP A 169 -9.54 1.12 -8.83
C TRP A 169 -10.49 0.99 -10.04
N GLU A 170 -11.78 1.25 -9.87
CA GLU A 170 -12.75 1.22 -10.98
C GLU A 170 -12.43 2.22 -12.10
N ARG A 171 -11.69 3.29 -11.79
CA ARG A 171 -11.21 4.25 -12.81
C ARG A 171 -9.85 3.90 -13.38
N ALA A 172 -9.04 3.15 -12.64
CA ALA A 172 -7.69 2.79 -13.04
C ALA A 172 -7.67 1.51 -13.90
N VAL A 173 -8.51 0.54 -13.54
CA VAL A 173 -8.64 -0.77 -14.19
C VAL A 173 -10.10 -1.17 -14.16
N ASP A 174 -10.69 -1.34 -15.34
CA ASP A 174 -11.98 -1.99 -15.48
C ASP A 174 -11.75 -3.50 -15.59
N PHE A 175 -11.96 -4.22 -14.48
CA PHE A 175 -11.73 -5.66 -14.44
C PHE A 175 -12.81 -6.46 -15.17
N ASP A 176 -14.00 -5.90 -15.36
CA ASP A 176 -15.09 -6.57 -16.08
C ASP A 176 -14.75 -6.73 -17.56
N VAL A 177 -14.02 -5.77 -18.14
CA VAL A 177 -13.48 -5.87 -19.51
C VAL A 177 -12.63 -7.13 -19.70
N PHE A 178 -11.88 -7.58 -18.69
CA PHE A 178 -11.09 -8.81 -18.81
C PHE A 178 -11.97 -10.06 -18.94
N VAL A 179 -13.14 -10.06 -18.30
CA VAL A 179 -14.12 -11.13 -18.40
C VAL A 179 -14.84 -11.06 -19.75
N GLU A 180 -15.25 -9.86 -20.18
CA GLU A 180 -15.92 -9.62 -21.46
C GLU A 180 -15.05 -10.05 -22.65
N GLU A 181 -13.76 -9.74 -22.59
CA GLU A 181 -12.77 -10.13 -23.60
C GLU A 181 -12.30 -11.60 -23.45
N GLY A 182 -12.82 -12.34 -22.46
CA GLY A 182 -12.50 -13.75 -22.24
C GLY A 182 -11.06 -14.03 -21.80
N THR A 183 -10.38 -13.05 -21.20
CA THR A 183 -8.99 -13.16 -20.74
C THR A 183 -8.87 -13.68 -19.30
N ILE A 184 -9.93 -13.59 -18.50
CA ILE A 184 -10.09 -14.21 -17.18
C ILE A 184 -11.50 -14.80 -17.06
N SER A 185 -11.73 -15.67 -16.08
CA SER A 185 -13.08 -16.18 -15.80
C SER A 185 -13.86 -15.23 -14.88
N PRO A 186 -15.21 -15.25 -14.88
CA PRO A 186 -16.00 -14.43 -13.95
C PRO A 186 -15.67 -14.70 -12.47
N GLU A 187 -15.27 -15.93 -12.13
CA GLU A 187 -14.90 -16.32 -10.77
C GLU A 187 -13.57 -15.68 -10.32
N ASP A 188 -12.69 -15.31 -11.24
CA ASP A 188 -11.42 -14.65 -10.93
C ASP A 188 -11.63 -13.27 -10.29
N LEU A 189 -12.77 -12.61 -10.53
CA LEU A 189 -13.14 -11.37 -9.86
C LEU A 189 -13.36 -11.55 -8.34
N SER A 190 -13.53 -12.78 -7.87
CA SER A 190 -13.63 -13.09 -6.43
C SER A 190 -12.27 -13.17 -5.71
N ILE A 191 -11.16 -13.11 -6.46
CA ILE A 191 -9.80 -13.19 -5.91
C ILE A 191 -9.47 -11.97 -5.03
N PHE A 192 -10.07 -10.81 -5.29
CA PHE A 192 -9.86 -9.58 -4.53
C PHE A 192 -11.17 -8.99 -4.02
N GLN A 193 -11.06 -8.11 -3.03
CA GLN A 193 -12.19 -7.40 -2.44
C GLN A 193 -11.84 -5.92 -2.27
N TYR A 194 -12.81 -5.04 -2.50
CA TYR A 194 -12.68 -3.62 -2.19
C TYR A 194 -12.95 -3.37 -0.71
N VAL A 195 -12.19 -2.46 -0.11
CA VAL A 195 -12.37 -2.02 1.28
C VAL A 195 -12.15 -0.52 1.39
N GLU A 196 -12.79 0.11 2.38
CA GLU A 196 -12.66 1.55 2.61
C GLU A 196 -12.04 1.89 3.96
N LYS A 197 -12.07 0.96 4.91
CA LYS A 197 -11.63 1.19 6.29
C LYS A 197 -10.68 0.11 6.78
N ALA A 198 -9.73 0.51 7.62
CA ALA A 198 -8.81 -0.37 8.31
C ALA A 198 -9.50 -1.48 9.10
N GLU A 199 -10.60 -1.20 9.79
CA GLU A 199 -11.32 -2.21 10.58
C GLU A 199 -11.94 -3.31 9.71
N GLU A 200 -12.52 -2.92 8.58
CA GLU A 200 -13.08 -3.86 7.60
C GLU A 200 -11.99 -4.77 7.05
N ALA A 201 -10.86 -4.17 6.62
CA ALA A 201 -9.72 -4.93 6.13
C ALA A 201 -9.18 -5.89 7.19
N TRP A 202 -9.07 -5.43 8.45
CA TRP A 202 -8.61 -6.27 9.54
C TRP A 202 -9.54 -7.44 9.82
N GLU A 203 -10.86 -7.22 9.82
CA GLU A 203 -11.83 -8.30 10.03
C GLU A 203 -11.69 -9.41 8.98
N ILE A 204 -11.53 -9.03 7.72
CA ILE A 204 -11.33 -9.99 6.61
C ILE A 204 -10.03 -10.78 6.80
N ILE A 205 -8.92 -10.09 7.10
CA ILE A 205 -7.61 -10.74 7.32
C ILE A 205 -7.68 -11.70 8.51
N ARG A 206 -8.26 -11.25 9.63
CA ARG A 206 -8.36 -12.03 10.87
C ARG A 206 -9.16 -13.31 10.64
N LYS A 207 -10.34 -13.20 10.02
CA LYS A 207 -11.21 -14.34 9.69
C LYS A 207 -10.53 -15.33 8.75
N ALA A 208 -9.87 -14.85 7.70
CA ALA A 208 -9.19 -15.70 6.72
C ALA A 208 -8.00 -16.47 7.30
N ASN A 209 -7.38 -15.93 8.36
CA ASN A 209 -6.21 -16.53 9.01
C ASN A 209 -6.54 -17.24 10.35
N GLY A 210 -7.82 -17.34 10.72
CA GLY A 210 -8.28 -18.06 11.91
C GLY A 210 -7.84 -17.42 13.24
N ILE A 211 -7.74 -16.09 13.27
CA ILE A 211 -7.36 -15.30 14.46
C ILE A 211 -8.58 -14.78 15.22
#